data_AF-A0A2P2KS79-F1
#
_entry.id   AF-A0A2P2KS79-F1
#
_cell.length_a   1.000
_cell.length_b   1.000
_cell.length_c   1.000
_cell.angle_alpha   90.00
_cell.angle_beta   90.00
_cell.angle_gamma   90.00
#
_symmetry.space_group_name_H-M   'P 1'
#
loop_
_entity.id
_entity.type
_entity.pdbx_description
1 polymer ?
#
loop_
_entity_poly.entity_id
_entity_poly.type
_entity_poly.pdbx_seq_one_letter_code
_entity_poly.pdbx_strand_id
1 'polypeptide(L)'
;MEEGNSNERRKQLENRALEKVGEVISAVETAKHVDQVICALHSLAVLLFPIDSSLLAGSLNEPYQVLLSAEVPSAEERDQMWRAFYEGAAFPTLARVLLLDVASNWLACFPFSATKHVYDTFFSNGLATEVVQSLVPCLQHRVNDSFDVNVVRSNSERYSTKN
;
A
#
# COMPACT_ATOMS: atom_id res chain seq x y z
N MET A 1 0.59 -22.26 30.36
CA MET A 1 -0.69 -21.58 30.04
C MET A 1 -0.48 -20.21 29.38
N GLU A 2 0.62 -19.98 28.64
CA GLU A 2 0.95 -18.66 28.05
C GLU A 2 0.57 -18.50 26.56
N GLU A 3 0.39 -19.59 25.81
CA GLU A 3 0.10 -19.54 24.37
C GLU A 3 -1.27 -18.95 24.01
N GLY A 4 -2.25 -18.99 24.93
CA GLY A 4 -3.58 -18.43 24.70
C GLY A 4 -3.60 -16.89 24.65
N ASN A 5 -2.68 -16.23 25.37
CA ASN A 5 -2.64 -14.76 25.46
C ASN A 5 -1.83 -14.15 24.30
N SER A 6 -0.78 -14.83 23.83
CA SER A 6 0.03 -14.36 22.70
C SER A 6 -0.72 -14.42 21.38
N ASN A 7 -1.51 -15.47 21.13
CA ASN A 7 -2.27 -15.60 19.89
C ASN A 7 -3.42 -14.58 19.81
N GLU A 8 -4.09 -14.31 20.93
CA GLU A 8 -5.15 -13.31 21.02
C GLU A 8 -4.61 -11.88 20.78
N ARG A 9 -3.47 -11.54 21.39
CA ARG A 9 -2.80 -10.25 21.15
C ARG A 9 -2.40 -10.06 19.68
N ARG A 10 -1.84 -11.11 19.06
CA ARG A 10 -1.48 -11.07 17.64
C ARG A 10 -2.72 -10.81 16.75
N LYS A 11 -3.82 -11.52 17.02
CA LYS A 11 -5.08 -11.34 16.29
C LYS A 11 -5.65 -9.93 16.46
N GLN A 12 -5.55 -9.35 17.65
CA GLN A 12 -5.96 -7.96 17.91
C GLN A 12 -5.12 -6.96 17.11
N LEU A 13 -3.80 -7.18 17.01
CA LEU A 13 -2.92 -6.34 16.21
C LEU A 13 -3.21 -6.48 14.70
N GLU A 14 -3.46 -7.70 14.21
CA GLU A 14 -3.84 -7.95 12.81
C GLU A 14 -5.18 -7.26 12.47
N ASN A 15 -6.18 -7.38 13.35
CA ASN A 15 -7.45 -6.68 13.18
C ASN A 15 -7.28 -5.16 13.17
N ARG A 16 -6.50 -4.62 14.10
CA ARG A 16 -6.20 -3.18 14.16
C ARG A 16 -5.48 -2.69 12.90
N ALA A 17 -4.54 -3.47 12.38
CA ALA A 17 -3.86 -3.16 11.11
C ALA A 17 -4.87 -3.16 9.94
N LEU A 18 -5.76 -4.15 9.88
CA LEU A 18 -6.77 -4.26 8.83
C LEU A 18 -7.82 -3.15 8.89
N GLU A 19 -8.30 -2.81 10.09
CA GLU A 19 -9.19 -1.67 10.32
C GLU A 19 -8.54 -0.38 9.83
N LYS A 20 -7.27 -0.16 10.19
CA LYS A 20 -6.54 1.04 9.76
C LYS A 20 -6.34 1.09 8.24
N VAL A 21 -6.05 -0.05 7.61
CA VAL A 21 -6.01 -0.16 6.15
C VAL A 21 -7.39 0.19 5.55
N GLY A 22 -8.48 -0.30 6.13
CA GLY A 22 -9.84 0.01 5.67
C GLY A 22 -10.17 1.51 5.74
N GLU A 23 -9.76 2.19 6.82
CA GLU A 23 -9.89 3.66 6.94
C GLU A 23 -9.11 4.37 5.84
N VAL A 24 -7.87 3.97 5.59
CA VAL A 24 -7.02 4.58 4.56
C VAL A 24 -7.59 4.37 3.16
N ILE A 25 -8.05 3.15 2.84
CA ILE A 25 -8.68 2.85 1.55
C ILE A 25 -9.91 3.73 1.36
N SER A 26 -10.79 3.82 2.37
CA SER A 26 -11.98 4.67 2.30
C SER A 26 -11.63 6.15 2.10
N ALA A 27 -10.55 6.63 2.73
CA ALA A 27 -10.07 8.00 2.55
C ALA A 27 -9.48 8.24 1.16
N VAL A 28 -8.79 7.26 0.57
CA VAL A 28 -8.27 7.34 -0.80
C VAL A 28 -9.42 7.36 -1.82
N GLU A 29 -10.40 6.47 -1.67
CA GLU A 29 -11.57 6.38 -2.57
C GLU A 29 -12.41 7.66 -2.59
N THR A 30 -12.47 8.37 -1.47
CA THR A 30 -13.25 9.61 -1.32
C THR A 30 -12.43 10.88 -1.55
N ALA A 31 -11.13 10.75 -1.82
CA ALA A 31 -10.23 11.87 -2.02
C ALA A 31 -10.57 12.65 -3.30
N LYS A 32 -10.48 13.98 -3.21
CA LYS A 32 -10.62 14.91 -4.34
C LYS A 32 -9.30 15.55 -4.73
N HIS A 33 -8.32 15.53 -3.81
CA HIS A 33 -7.02 16.14 -3.99
C HIS A 33 -5.90 15.19 -3.59
N VAL A 34 -4.77 15.30 -4.29
CA VAL A 34 -3.58 14.46 -4.05
C VAL A 34 -3.09 14.56 -2.60
N ASP A 35 -3.16 15.75 -1.99
CA ASP A 35 -2.77 15.97 -0.60
C ASP A 35 -3.56 15.09 0.37
N GLN A 36 -4.84 14.81 0.09
CA GLN A 36 -5.68 13.95 0.93
C GLN A 36 -5.22 12.49 0.85
N VAL A 37 -4.86 12.04 -0.35
CA VAL A 37 -4.30 10.69 -0.56
C VAL A 37 -2.95 10.56 0.16
N ILE A 38 -2.08 11.57 0.04
CA ILE A 38 -0.78 11.58 0.74
C ILE A 38 -0.99 11.54 2.25
N CYS A 39 -1.91 12.36 2.80
CA CYS A 39 -2.25 12.35 4.22
C CYS A 39 -2.80 11.00 4.69
N ALA A 40 -3.70 10.38 3.90
CA ALA A 40 -4.28 9.08 4.23
C ALA A 40 -3.18 8.02 4.33
N LEU A 41 -2.32 7.92 3.31
CA LEU A 41 -1.21 6.98 3.31
C LEU A 41 -0.20 7.27 4.42
N HIS A 42 0.13 8.55 4.65
CA HIS A 42 1.02 8.97 5.72
C HIS A 42 0.52 8.54 7.10
N SER A 43 -0.79 8.66 7.36
CA SER A 43 -1.39 8.30 8.64
C SER A 43 -1.21 6.82 9.01
N LEU A 44 -1.08 5.94 8.01
CA LEU A 44 -0.71 4.54 8.21
C LEU A 44 0.81 4.36 8.25
N ALA A 45 1.54 5.06 7.38
CA ALA A 45 2.98 4.92 7.27
C ALA A 45 3.71 5.28 8.58
N VAL A 46 3.26 6.31 9.31
CA VAL A 46 3.84 6.68 10.63
C VAL A 46 3.63 5.62 11.72
N LEU A 47 2.61 4.77 11.56
CA LEU A 47 2.35 3.67 12.50
C LEU A 47 3.25 2.45 12.25
N LEU A 48 3.87 2.38 11.07
CA LEU A 48 4.63 1.22 10.61
C LEU A 48 6.13 1.53 10.49
N PHE A 49 6.48 2.78 10.17
CA PHE A 49 7.84 3.18 9.84
C PHE A 49 8.27 4.42 10.64
N PRO A 50 9.56 4.57 10.96
CA PRO A 50 10.09 5.78 11.56
C PRO A 50 10.18 6.89 10.51
N ILE A 51 9.04 7.50 10.16
CA ILE A 51 8.96 8.59 9.19
C ILE A 51 9.14 9.92 9.90
N ASP A 52 9.98 10.76 9.34
CA ASP A 52 10.08 12.17 9.72
C ASP A 52 9.05 12.98 8.92
N SER A 53 7.93 13.30 9.57
CA SER A 53 6.84 14.10 9.01
C SER A 53 7.31 15.47 8.47
N SER A 54 8.42 16.01 8.97
CA SER A 54 8.95 17.30 8.49
C SER A 54 9.40 17.24 7.02
N LEU A 55 9.77 16.05 6.52
CA LEU A 55 10.16 15.82 5.13
C LEU A 55 8.97 16.02 4.16
N LEU A 56 7.74 15.99 4.66
CA LEU A 56 6.52 16.17 3.89
C LEU A 56 5.90 17.56 4.05
N ALA A 57 6.25 18.30 5.11
CA ALA A 57 5.66 19.61 5.41
C ALA A 57 5.83 20.62 4.26
N GLY A 58 7.00 20.62 3.60
CA GLY A 58 7.24 21.49 2.43
C GLY A 58 6.54 21.06 1.14
N SER A 59 5.84 19.92 1.13
CA SER A 59 5.22 19.32 -0.05
C SER A 59 3.69 19.28 -0.02
N LEU A 60 3.08 19.71 1.08
CA LEU A 60 1.63 19.71 1.29
C LEU A 60 1.10 21.12 1.57
N ASN A 61 -0.15 21.38 1.18
CA ASN A 61 -0.83 22.63 1.53
C ASN A 61 -1.08 22.74 3.05
N GLU A 62 -1.14 23.98 3.56
CA GLU A 62 -1.18 24.31 4.99
C GLU A 62 -2.21 23.56 5.87
N PRO A 63 -3.45 23.20 5.44
CA PRO A 63 -4.34 22.44 6.32
C PRO A 63 -3.88 20.99 6.52
N TYR A 64 -3.07 20.45 5.62
CA TYR A 64 -2.61 19.06 5.63
C TYR A 64 -1.32 18.87 6.45
N GLN A 65 -0.52 19.92 6.58
CA GLN A 65 0.70 19.90 7.40
C GLN A 65 0.38 19.65 8.89
N VAL A 66 -0.75 20.19 9.38
CA VAL A 66 -1.21 19.98 10.77
C VAL A 66 -1.55 18.51 11.03
N LEU A 67 -2.06 17.80 10.02
CA LEU A 67 -2.47 16.40 10.12
C LEU A 67 -1.28 15.43 10.25
N LEU A 68 -0.07 15.87 9.93
CA LEU A 68 1.15 15.06 10.03
C LEU A 68 1.67 14.94 11.48
N SER A 69 1.09 15.67 12.43
CA SER A 69 1.47 15.68 13.86
C SER A 69 0.86 14.53 14.68
N ALA A 70 0.45 13.44 14.02
CA ALA A 70 -0.16 12.30 14.71
C ALA A 70 0.78 11.71 15.77
N GLU A 71 0.18 11.15 16.83
CA GLU A 71 0.91 10.51 17.93
C GLU A 71 1.77 9.36 17.39
N VAL A 72 3.09 9.52 17.51
CA VAL A 72 4.06 8.55 16.99
C VAL A 72 4.14 7.36 17.96
N PRO A 73 3.84 6.13 17.53
CA PRO A 73 3.93 4.96 18.40
C PRO A 73 5.37 4.75 18.91
N SER A 74 5.52 4.08 20.04
CA SER A 74 6.83 3.61 20.49
C SER A 74 7.47 2.65 19.48
N ALA A 75 8.78 2.45 19.56
CA ALA A 75 9.49 1.54 18.64
C ALA A 75 8.96 0.10 18.73
N GLU A 76 8.59 -0.34 19.93
CA GLU A 76 8.07 -1.69 20.21
C GLU A 76 6.65 -1.89 19.67
N GLU A 77 5.78 -0.89 19.82
CA GLU A 77 4.44 -0.91 19.25
C GLU A 77 4.48 -0.88 17.72
N ARG A 78 5.43 -0.11 17.16
CA ARG A 78 5.65 -0.02 15.72
C ARG A 78 6.10 -1.34 15.14
N ASP A 79 7.06 -2.03 15.78
CA ASP A 79 7.53 -3.35 15.32
C ASP A 79 6.41 -4.39 15.35
N GLN A 80 5.60 -4.40 16.41
CA GLN A 80 4.43 -5.28 16.53
C GLN A 80 3.38 -4.99 15.46
N MET A 81 3.06 -3.72 15.22
CA MET A 81 2.14 -3.30 14.16
C MET A 81 2.68 -3.64 12.77
N TRP A 82 3.98 -3.43 12.53
CA TRP A 82 4.65 -3.75 11.27
C TRP A 82 4.54 -5.23 10.95
N ARG A 83 4.80 -6.12 11.92
CA ARG A 83 4.66 -7.57 11.71
C ARG A 83 3.21 -7.95 11.44
N ALA A 84 2.27 -7.46 12.25
CA ALA A 84 0.85 -7.73 12.05
C ALA A 84 0.35 -7.24 10.67
N PHE A 85 0.92 -6.15 10.16
CA PHE A 85 0.59 -5.61 8.85
C PHE A 85 1.12 -6.47 7.69
N TYR A 86 2.40 -6.85 7.71
CA TYR A 86 3.04 -7.61 6.61
C TYR A 86 2.80 -9.12 6.65
N GLU A 87 2.73 -9.72 7.84
CA GLU A 87 2.45 -11.16 8.01
C GLU A 87 0.94 -11.46 7.96
N GLY A 88 0.11 -10.42 8.03
CA GLY A 88 -1.36 -10.51 7.98
C GLY A 88 -1.95 -10.13 6.61
N ALA A 89 -3.28 -10.09 6.55
CA ALA A 89 -4.01 -9.74 5.33
C ALA A 89 -4.03 -8.23 5.02
N ALA A 90 -3.53 -7.38 5.93
CA ALA A 90 -3.57 -5.94 5.80
C ALA A 90 -2.70 -5.43 4.64
N PHE A 91 -1.44 -5.88 4.55
CA PHE A 91 -0.56 -5.48 3.45
C PHE A 91 -1.05 -5.95 2.08
N PRO A 92 -1.42 -7.22 1.84
CA PRO A 92 -1.96 -7.65 0.54
C PRO A 92 -3.19 -6.86 0.11
N THR A 93 -4.05 -6.48 1.06
CA THR A 93 -5.23 -5.65 0.81
C THR A 93 -4.83 -4.24 0.39
N LEU A 94 -3.92 -3.60 1.14
CA LEU A 94 -3.43 -2.26 0.81
C LEU A 94 -2.65 -2.25 -0.51
N ALA A 95 -1.79 -3.24 -0.75
CA ALA A 95 -0.95 -3.34 -1.94
C ALA A 95 -1.76 -3.34 -3.23
N ARG A 96 -2.93 -4.00 -3.24
CA ARG A 96 -3.85 -3.93 -4.37
C ARG A 96 -4.31 -2.51 -4.66
N VAL A 97 -4.70 -1.76 -3.63
CA VAL A 97 -5.14 -0.36 -3.77
C VAL A 97 -3.97 0.53 -4.19
N LEU A 98 -2.79 0.34 -3.59
CA LEU A 98 -1.59 1.11 -3.96
C LEU A 98 -1.25 0.94 -5.45
N LEU A 99 -1.29 -0.29 -5.97
CA LEU A 99 -0.92 -0.57 -7.36
C LEU A 99 -2.00 -0.25 -8.38
N LEU A 100 -3.26 -0.51 -8.06
CA LEU A 100 -4.35 -0.42 -9.03
C LEU A 100 -4.99 0.96 -9.03
N ASP A 101 -5.15 1.56 -7.85
CA ASP A 101 -5.79 2.86 -7.69
C ASP A 101 -4.74 3.99 -7.55
N VAL A 102 -3.92 3.97 -6.48
CA VAL A 102 -2.98 5.06 -6.20
C VAL A 102 -1.98 5.26 -7.33
N ALA A 103 -1.35 4.19 -7.82
CA ALA A 103 -0.37 4.27 -8.91
C ALA A 103 -1.00 4.78 -10.23
N SER A 104 -2.25 4.41 -10.51
CA SER A 104 -2.92 4.75 -11.77
C SER A 104 -3.50 6.16 -11.77
N ASN A 105 -4.05 6.61 -10.63
CA ASN A 105 -4.87 7.82 -10.56
C ASN A 105 -4.17 9.00 -9.87
N TRP A 106 -3.21 8.73 -8.97
CA TRP A 106 -2.70 9.75 -8.04
C TRP A 106 -1.18 9.93 -8.09
N LEU A 107 -0.44 8.86 -8.30
CA LEU A 107 1.02 8.84 -8.13
C LEU A 107 1.75 9.82 -9.07
N ALA A 108 1.23 10.06 -10.28
CA ALA A 108 1.79 11.05 -11.20
C ALA A 108 1.73 12.49 -10.66
N CYS A 109 0.83 12.76 -9.72
CA CYS A 109 0.66 14.06 -9.06
C CYS A 109 1.40 14.15 -7.72
N PHE A 110 2.05 13.07 -7.26
CA PHE A 110 2.77 13.11 -6.00
C PHE A 110 4.04 13.97 -6.12
N PRO A 111 4.30 14.87 -5.17
CA PRO A 111 5.62 15.45 -5.00
C PRO A 111 6.65 14.34 -4.76
N PHE A 112 7.88 14.54 -5.25
CA PHE A 112 8.96 13.56 -5.12
C PHE A 112 9.15 13.06 -3.67
N SER A 113 9.06 13.98 -2.69
CA SER A 113 9.17 13.62 -1.27
C SER A 113 8.08 12.65 -0.83
N ALA A 114 6.83 12.89 -1.22
CA ALA A 114 5.71 12.03 -0.87
C ALA A 114 5.81 10.65 -1.54
N THR A 115 6.27 10.59 -2.79
CA THR A 115 6.54 9.32 -3.46
C THR A 115 7.57 8.51 -2.67
N LYS A 116 8.71 9.11 -2.37
CA LYS A 116 9.83 8.41 -1.72
C LYS A 116 9.55 8.02 -0.27
N HIS A 117 8.93 8.91 0.51
CA HIS A 117 8.83 8.75 1.97
C HIS A 117 7.49 8.16 2.43
N VAL A 118 6.45 8.20 1.58
CA VAL A 118 5.14 7.64 1.91
C VAL A 118 4.85 6.42 1.04
N TYR A 119 4.79 6.58 -0.28
CA TYR A 119 4.36 5.51 -1.18
C TYR A 119 5.38 4.37 -1.29
N ASP A 120 6.63 4.68 -1.64
CA ASP A 120 7.69 3.69 -1.87
C ASP A 120 8.05 2.93 -0.59
N THR A 121 7.90 3.56 0.58
CA THR A 121 8.22 3.00 1.90
C THR A 121 7.48 1.68 2.17
N PHE A 122 6.23 1.55 1.69
CA PHE A 122 5.45 0.31 1.83
C PHE A 122 6.01 -0.88 1.04
N PHE A 123 6.88 -0.61 0.05
CA PHE A 123 7.52 -1.66 -0.75
C PHE A 123 8.99 -1.83 -0.39
N SER A 124 9.70 -0.74 -0.09
CA SER A 124 11.14 -0.78 0.21
C SER A 124 11.44 -1.33 1.61
N ASN A 125 10.55 -1.08 2.58
CA ASN A 125 10.75 -1.43 3.98
C ASN A 125 9.84 -2.60 4.41
N GLY A 126 9.28 -3.33 3.44
CA GLY A 126 8.49 -4.54 3.68
C GLY A 126 9.30 -5.82 3.54
N LEU A 127 8.68 -6.96 3.90
CA LEU A 127 9.25 -8.28 3.63
C LEU A 127 9.25 -8.53 2.12
N ALA A 128 10.42 -8.61 1.49
CA ALA A 128 10.56 -8.77 0.05
C ALA A 128 9.73 -9.95 -0.51
N THR A 129 9.62 -11.05 0.24
CA THR A 129 8.81 -12.21 -0.12
C THR A 129 7.32 -11.92 -0.12
N GLU A 130 6.80 -11.28 0.93
CA GLU A 130 5.37 -10.91 1.05
C GLU A 130 4.98 -9.85 0.02
N VAL A 131 5.89 -8.89 -0.23
CA VAL A 131 5.77 -7.90 -1.29
C VAL A 131 5.64 -8.61 -2.63
N VAL A 132 6.61 -9.45 -3.02
CA VAL A 132 6.55 -10.15 -4.31
C VAL A 132 5.32 -11.05 -4.43
N GLN A 133 4.98 -11.82 -3.40
CA GLN A 133 3.81 -12.71 -3.41
C GLN A 133 2.48 -11.96 -3.53
N SER A 134 2.38 -10.75 -2.96
CA SER A 134 1.21 -9.89 -3.10
C SER A 134 1.14 -9.17 -4.45
N LEU A 135 2.31 -8.76 -4.98
CA LEU A 135 2.42 -8.00 -6.23
C LEU A 135 2.21 -8.87 -7.47
N VAL A 136 2.76 -10.10 -7.50
CA VAL A 136 2.73 -10.98 -8.69
C VAL A 136 1.30 -11.22 -9.21
N PRO A 137 0.31 -11.59 -8.38
CA PRO A 137 -1.07 -11.77 -8.84
C PRO A 137 -1.69 -10.49 -9.41
N CYS A 138 -1.38 -9.33 -8.83
CA CYS A 138 -1.92 -8.05 -9.27
C CYS A 138 -1.40 -7.66 -10.67
N LEU A 139 -0.12 -7.94 -10.94
CA LEU A 139 0.50 -7.71 -12.24
C LEU A 139 -0.03 -8.69 -13.30
N GLN A 140 -0.17 -9.97 -12.95
CA GLN A 140 -0.73 -10.99 -13.85
C GLN A 140 -2.17 -10.68 -14.26
N HIS A 141 -3.01 -10.22 -13.33
CA HIS A 141 -4.39 -9.84 -13.63
C HIS A 141 -4.47 -8.67 -14.62
N ARG A 142 -3.61 -7.65 -14.46
CA ARG A 142 -3.54 -6.48 -15.36
C ARG A 142 -3.05 -6.82 -16.76
N VAL A 143 -2.13 -7.79 -16.87
CA VAL A 143 -1.69 -8.34 -18.16
C VAL A 143 -2.85 -9.05 -18.86
N ASN A 144 -3.64 -9.83 -18.14
CA ASN A 144 -4.80 -10.53 -18.72
C ASN A 144 -5.95 -9.60 -19.13
N ASP A 145 -6.22 -8.53 -18.39
CA ASP A 145 -7.29 -7.56 -18.74
C ASP A 145 -6.94 -6.68 -19.95
N SER A 146 -5.67 -6.64 -20.37
CA SER A 146 -5.21 -5.87 -21.54
C SER A 146 -4.78 -6.71 -22.74
N PHE A 147 -4.70 -8.04 -22.61
CA PHE A 147 -4.41 -8.94 -23.70
C PHE A 147 -5.69 -9.58 -24.26
N ASP A 148 -6.19 -9.02 -25.36
CA ASP A 148 -7.17 -9.73 -26.18
C ASP A 148 -6.51 -10.98 -26.76
N VAL A 149 -6.77 -12.13 -26.12
CA VAL A 149 -6.28 -13.46 -26.50
C VAL A 149 -6.62 -13.78 -27.97
N ASN A 150 -7.63 -13.13 -28.56
CA ASN A 150 -7.96 -13.27 -29.98
C ASN A 150 -6.90 -12.68 -30.91
N VAL A 151 -6.17 -11.62 -30.50
CA VAL A 151 -5.08 -11.03 -31.29
C VAL A 151 -3.87 -11.97 -31.34
N VAL A 152 -3.57 -12.64 -30.22
CA VAL A 152 -2.50 -13.65 -30.15
C VAL A 152 -2.87 -14.88 -30.98
N ARG A 153 -4.12 -15.35 -30.90
CA ARG A 153 -4.61 -16.48 -31.72
C ARG A 153 -4.58 -16.15 -33.22
N SER A 154 -5.01 -14.95 -33.60
CA SER A 154 -5.02 -14.53 -35.01
C SER A 154 -3.59 -14.36 -35.56
N ASN A 155 -2.62 -13.99 -34.72
CA ASN A 155 -1.20 -13.98 -35.11
C ASN A 155 -0.58 -15.39 -35.21
N SER A 156 -0.91 -16.33 -34.31
CA SER A 156 -0.38 -17.70 -34.39
C SER A 156 -0.94 -18.50 -35.56
N GLU A 157 -2.19 -18.25 -35.95
CA GLU A 157 -2.80 -18.83 -37.16
C GLU A 157 -2.13 -18.32 -38.45
N ARG A 158 -1.62 -17.08 -38.46
CA ARG A 158 -0.96 -16.46 -39.63
C ARG A 158 0.38 -17.11 -39.99
N TYR A 159 1.06 -17.73 -39.01
CA TYR A 159 2.34 -18.43 -39.22
C TYR A 159 2.19 -19.95 -39.39
N SER A 160 1.00 -20.51 -39.19
CA SER A 160 0.78 -21.96 -39.23
C SER A 160 0.19 -22.47 -40.55
N THR A 161 -0.08 -21.60 -41.53
CA THR A 161 -0.56 -22.03 -42.87
C THR A 161 0.43 -21.62 -43.96
N LYS A 162 1.58 -22.30 -44.00
CA LYS A 162 2.36 -22.52 -45.22
C LYS A 162 2.90 -23.95 -45.18
N ASN A 163 2.06 -24.88 -45.63
CA ASN A 163 2.48 -26.12 -46.28
C ASN A 163 1.88 -26.10 -47.68
#